data_AF-A0A662ZA69-F1
#
_entry.id   AF-A0A662ZA69-F1
#
_cell.length_a   1.000
_cell.length_b   1.000
_cell.length_c   1.000
_cell.angle_alpha   90.00
_cell.angle_beta   90.00
_cell.angle_gamma   90.00
#
_symmetry.space_group_name_H-M   'P 1'
#
loop_
_entity.id
_entity.type
_entity.pdbx_description
1 polymer ?
#
loop_
_entity_poly.entity_id
_entity_poly.type
_entity_poly.pdbx_seq_one_letter_code
_entity_poly.pdbx_strand_id
1 'polypeptide(L)'
;MIRYFHGFENIDDLDFEKNNGLIPAIVQDCQTGQVLMMGYMNKESIQKTIDTHYVTFFSRARQKLWTKGEESGNFLHMRSITCDCDKDTLLVLARPDGPTCHLGTTSCFDASPLADATSRYLSGNPLQNYNFVK
;
A
#
# COMPACT_ATOMS: atom_id res chain seq x y z
N MET A 1 16.66 14.88 -10.24
CA MET A 1 16.02 14.70 -8.92
C MET A 1 14.83 13.78 -9.13
N ILE A 2 14.85 12.55 -8.62
CA ILE A 2 13.76 11.60 -8.79
C ILE A 2 12.60 12.08 -7.91
N ARG A 3 11.46 12.43 -8.52
CA ARG A 3 10.25 12.79 -7.78
C ARG A 3 9.55 11.50 -7.36
N TYR A 4 9.65 11.16 -6.07
CA TYR A 4 8.93 10.02 -5.49
C TYR A 4 7.45 10.34 -5.25
N PHE A 5 7.07 11.62 -5.30
CA PHE A 5 5.76 12.14 -4.92
C PHE A 5 4.93 12.58 -6.13
N HIS A 6 3.66 12.20 -6.13
CA HIS A 6 2.69 12.62 -7.13
C HIS A 6 1.39 13.04 -6.43
N GLY A 7 0.81 14.15 -6.85
CA GLY A 7 -0.45 14.69 -6.29
C GLY A 7 -0.30 15.59 -5.05
N PHE A 8 0.88 15.64 -4.42
CA PHE A 8 1.18 16.54 -3.31
C PHE A 8 2.67 16.96 -3.30
N GLU A 9 3.00 18.12 -2.73
CA GLU A 9 4.37 18.64 -2.65
C GLU A 9 4.94 18.55 -1.22
N ASN A 10 4.08 18.75 -0.22
CA ASN A 10 4.42 18.65 1.20
C ASN A 10 3.49 17.66 1.90
N ILE A 11 3.97 16.98 2.94
CA ILE A 11 3.13 16.06 3.74
C ILE A 11 1.91 16.81 4.31
N ASP A 12 2.06 18.09 4.63
CA ASP A 12 0.98 18.93 5.15
C ASP A 12 -0.14 19.23 4.14
N ASP A 13 0.05 18.90 2.86
CA ASP A 13 -1.01 19.04 1.84
C ASP A 13 -2.08 17.92 1.94
N LEU A 14 -1.82 16.87 2.71
CA LEU A 14 -2.69 15.70 2.88
C LEU A 14 -3.75 15.95 3.97
N ASP A 15 -4.96 15.42 3.75
CA ASP A 15 -6.10 15.59 4.67
C ASP A 15 -6.11 14.50 5.75
N PHE A 16 -5.33 14.73 6.80
CA PHE A 16 -5.33 13.85 7.97
C PHE A 16 -6.55 14.03 8.88
N GLU A 17 -7.23 15.19 8.83
CA GLU A 17 -8.30 15.54 9.77
C GLU A 17 -9.54 14.67 9.56
N LYS A 18 -9.87 14.35 8.30
CA LYS A 18 -10.97 13.43 7.94
C LYS A 18 -10.90 12.08 8.66
N ASN A 19 -9.69 11.62 8.97
CA ASN A 19 -9.40 10.27 9.47
C ASN A 19 -8.63 10.33 10.82
N ASN A 20 -8.87 11.38 11.62
CA ASN A 20 -8.35 11.55 12.98
C ASN A 20 -6.81 11.48 13.08
N GLY A 21 -6.11 12.21 12.21
CA GLY A 21 -4.64 12.29 12.21
C GLY A 21 -3.95 11.16 11.44
N LEU A 22 -4.71 10.29 10.77
CA LEU A 22 -4.22 9.15 10.02
C LEU A 22 -4.75 9.19 8.60
N ILE A 23 -4.05 8.57 7.65
CA ILE A 23 -4.56 8.32 6.31
C ILE A 23 -4.35 6.86 5.93
N PRO A 24 -5.31 6.22 5.24
CA PRO A 24 -5.09 4.92 4.62
C PRO A 24 -3.96 4.99 3.59
N ALA A 25 -3.13 3.96 3.57
CA ALA A 25 -2.07 3.76 2.61
C ALA A 25 -2.18 2.36 2.02
N ILE A 26 -2.53 2.30 0.74
CA ILE A 26 -2.59 1.08 -0.05
C ILE A 26 -1.18 0.82 -0.58
N VAL A 27 -0.62 -0.34 -0.30
CA VAL A 27 0.66 -0.77 -0.88
C VAL A 27 0.39 -1.68 -2.06
N GLN A 28 0.97 -1.35 -3.20
CA GLN A 28 0.90 -2.13 -4.42
C GLN A 28 2.31 -2.52 -4.88
N ASP A 29 2.45 -3.75 -5.36
CA ASP A 29 3.69 -4.22 -5.96
C ASP A 29 3.99 -3.41 -7.23
N CYS A 30 5.17 -2.77 -7.26
CA CYS A 30 5.55 -1.88 -8.36
C CYS A 30 5.80 -2.60 -9.69
N GLN A 31 5.99 -3.92 -9.68
CA GLN A 31 6.23 -4.73 -10.87
C GLN A 31 4.96 -5.41 -11.37
N THR A 32 4.15 -5.97 -10.46
CA THR A 32 2.98 -6.78 -10.83
C THR A 32 1.67 -6.00 -10.80
N GLY A 33 1.62 -4.87 -10.10
CA GLY A 33 0.39 -4.15 -9.83
C GLY A 33 -0.52 -4.87 -8.82
N GLN A 34 -0.08 -5.96 -8.19
CA GLN A 34 -0.86 -6.63 -7.15
C GLN A 34 -0.93 -5.74 -5.90
N VAL A 35 -2.14 -5.50 -5.36
CA VAL A 35 -2.28 -4.88 -4.04
C VAL A 35 -1.73 -5.85 -3.00
N LEU A 36 -0.73 -5.43 -2.24
CA LEU A 36 -0.02 -6.24 -1.25
C LEU A 36 -0.69 -6.16 0.12
N MET A 37 -1.00 -4.96 0.58
CA MET A 37 -1.65 -4.71 1.86
C MET A 37 -2.21 -3.29 1.95
N MET A 38 -2.96 -3.03 3.02
CA MET A 38 -3.37 -1.68 3.41
C MET A 38 -2.98 -1.47 4.88
N GLY A 39 -2.47 -0.29 5.19
CA GLY A 39 -2.19 0.15 6.54
C GLY A 39 -2.53 1.63 6.72
N TYR A 40 -2.38 2.14 7.94
CA TYR A 40 -2.59 3.56 8.23
C TYR A 40 -1.25 4.25 8.43
N MET A 41 -1.17 5.51 8.00
CA MET A 41 0.01 6.35 8.16
C MET A 41 -0.38 7.67 8.84
N ASN A 42 0.42 8.12 9.81
CA ASN A 42 0.43 9.51 10.26
C ASN A 42 1.57 10.27 9.56
N LYS A 43 1.66 11.59 9.78
CA LYS A 43 2.74 12.44 9.22
C LYS A 43 4.15 11.87 9.47
N GLU A 44 4.43 11.42 10.70
CA GLU A 44 5.73 10.86 11.08
C GLU A 44 6.07 9.57 10.32
N SER A 45 5.09 8.68 10.12
CA SER A 45 5.29 7.44 9.39
C SER A 45 5.54 7.67 7.88
N ILE A 46 4.93 8.72 7.30
CA ILE A 46 5.19 9.13 5.92
C ILE A 46 6.59 9.70 5.82
N GLN A 47 6.98 10.60 6.72
CA GLN A 47 8.32 11.17 6.76
C GLN A 47 9.38 10.06 6.90
N LYS A 48 9.18 9.11 7.82
CA LYS A 48 10.09 7.97 7.99
C LYS A 48 10.15 7.08 6.74
N THR A 49 9.02 6.88 6.06
CA THR A 49 8.98 6.14 4.79
C THR A 49 9.81 6.83 3.71
N ILE A 50 9.75 8.16 3.65
CA ILE A 50 10.52 8.98 2.72
C ILE A 50 12.02 8.88 3.03
N ASP A 51 12.39 9.07 4.30
CA ASP A 51 13.79 9.13 4.72
C ASP A 51 14.50 7.78 4.58
N THR A 52 13.79 6.69 4.85
CA THR A 52 14.38 5.33 4.89
C THR A 52 14.15 4.52 3.62
N HIS A 53 13.24 4.96 2.74
CA HIS A 53 12.70 4.19 1.62
C HIS A 53 12.05 2.84 2.00
N TYR A 54 11.73 2.63 3.28
CA TYR A 54 10.96 1.47 3.75
C TYR A 54 9.57 1.90 4.20
N VAL A 55 8.55 1.18 3.72
CA VAL A 55 7.16 1.49 4.09
C VAL A 55 6.97 1.35 5.60
N THR A 56 6.66 2.48 6.23
CA THR A 56 6.42 2.62 7.67
C THR A 56 4.96 3.00 7.90
N PHE A 57 4.29 2.29 8.79
CA PHE A 57 2.92 2.55 9.19
C PHE A 57 2.84 3.10 10.62
N PHE A 58 1.68 3.63 10.98
CA PHE A 58 1.29 3.90 12.35
C PHE A 58 0.32 2.83 12.85
N SER A 59 0.74 2.10 13.88
CA SER A 59 -0.07 1.02 14.48
C SER A 59 -1.10 1.61 15.45
N ARG A 60 -2.35 1.77 15.01
CA ARG A 60 -3.45 2.30 15.84
C ARG A 60 -3.61 1.59 17.21
N ALA A 61 -3.44 0.27 17.25
CA ALA A 61 -3.57 -0.48 18.50
C ALA A 61 -2.39 -0.26 19.47
N ARG A 62 -1.19 0.04 18.94
CA ARG A 62 0.06 0.17 19.72
C ARG A 62 0.50 1.62 19.89
N GLN A 63 -0.18 2.56 19.23
CA GLN A 63 0.13 3.99 19.19
C GLN A 63 1.62 4.27 18.93
N LYS A 64 2.19 3.56 17.95
CA LYS A 64 3.62 3.67 17.58
C LYS A 64 3.84 3.44 16.10
N LEU A 65 4.98 3.94 15.60
CA LEU A 65 5.50 3.62 14.28
C LEU A 65 5.86 2.14 14.18
N TRP A 66 5.68 1.57 12.99
CA TRP A 66 6.02 0.20 12.65
C TRP A 66 6.51 0.12 11.22
N THR A 67 7.78 -0.24 11.02
CA THR A 67 8.33 -0.42 9.68
C THR A 67 8.01 -1.83 9.21
N LYS A 68 7.31 -1.99 8.07
CA LYS A 68 6.99 -3.33 7.58
C LYS A 68 8.29 -4.08 7.30
N GLY A 69 8.43 -5.25 7.92
CA GLY A 69 9.61 -6.10 7.79
C GLY A 69 10.58 -6.04 8.97
N GLU A 70 10.43 -5.10 9.91
CA GLU A 70 11.41 -4.91 11.00
C GLU A 70 11.65 -6.16 11.87
N GLU A 71 10.63 -7.02 12.03
CA GLU A 71 10.74 -8.29 12.76
C GLU A 71 10.94 -9.51 11.83
N SER A 72 10.43 -9.46 10.59
CA SER A 72 10.37 -10.62 9.68
C SER A 72 11.45 -10.64 8.60
N GLY A 73 12.14 -9.52 8.36
CA GLY A 73 13.00 -9.31 7.19
C GLY A 73 12.24 -9.06 5.88
N ASN A 74 10.91 -9.25 5.84
CA ASN A 74 10.10 -9.03 4.64
C ASN A 74 9.73 -7.54 4.49
N PHE A 75 10.71 -6.73 4.12
CA PHE A 75 10.55 -5.29 3.90
C PHE A 75 9.76 -4.97 2.63
N LEU A 76 9.23 -3.75 2.60
CA LEU A 76 8.64 -3.13 1.42
C LEU A 76 9.47 -1.91 1.05
N HIS A 77 10.21 -1.99 -0.06
CA HIS A 77 11.02 -0.90 -0.59
C HIS A 77 10.15 0.07 -1.37
N MET A 78 9.90 1.25 -0.81
CA MET A 78 9.09 2.28 -1.44
C MET A 78 9.75 2.77 -2.73
N ARG A 79 8.95 2.84 -3.81
CA ARG A 79 9.33 3.33 -5.14
C ARG A 79 8.65 4.64 -5.50
N SER A 80 7.40 4.82 -5.08
CA SER A 80 6.69 6.08 -5.20
C SER A 80 5.51 6.14 -4.23
N ILE A 81 5.08 7.35 -3.91
CA ILE A 81 3.89 7.66 -3.13
C ILE A 81 3.03 8.63 -3.94
N THR A 82 1.75 8.32 -4.08
CA THR A 82 0.77 9.16 -4.79
C THR A 82 -0.44 9.37 -3.89
N CYS A 83 -0.96 10.59 -3.77
CA CYS A 83 -2.24 10.80 -3.11
C CYS A 83 -3.40 10.66 -4.10
N ASP A 84 -4.59 10.36 -3.60
CA ASP A 84 -5.82 10.42 -4.38
C ASP A 84 -6.32 11.86 -4.57
N CYS A 85 -7.48 12.02 -5.21
CA CYS A 85 -7.96 13.30 -5.72
C CYS A 85 -8.40 14.30 -4.63
N ASP A 86 -8.81 13.81 -3.47
CA ASP A 86 -9.16 14.61 -2.30
C ASP A 86 -8.16 14.45 -1.14
N LYS A 87 -7.00 13.85 -1.44
CA LYS A 87 -5.77 13.84 -0.65
C LYS A 87 -5.90 13.18 0.72
N ASP A 88 -6.85 12.27 0.90
CA ASP A 88 -7.05 11.56 2.16
C ASP A 88 -6.57 10.10 2.12
N THR A 89 -6.11 9.62 0.96
CA THR A 89 -5.57 8.27 0.78
C THR A 89 -4.25 8.29 0.00
N LEU A 90 -3.33 7.39 0.37
CA LEU A 90 -2.08 7.17 -0.37
C LEU A 90 -2.09 5.84 -1.13
N LEU A 91 -1.57 5.87 -2.35
CA LEU A 91 -1.07 4.71 -3.08
C LEU A 91 0.46 4.70 -3.02
N VAL A 92 1.01 3.64 -2.40
CA VAL A 92 2.45 3.40 -2.29
C VAL A 92 2.82 2.26 -3.23
N LEU A 93 3.62 2.57 -4.26
CA LEU A 93 4.25 1.52 -5.05
C LEU A 93 5.50 1.05 -4.30
N ALA A 94 5.61 -0.26 -4.07
CA ALA A 94 6.75 -0.84 -3.36
C ALA A 94 7.21 -2.16 -3.99
N ARG A 95 8.49 -2.50 -3.77
CA ARG A 95 9.04 -3.83 -4.07
C ARG A 95 9.13 -4.64 -2.77
N PRO A 96 8.46 -5.80 -2.66
CA PRO A 96 8.60 -6.68 -1.49
C PRO A 96 9.90 -7.49 -1.54
N ASP A 97 10.51 -7.72 -0.38
CA ASP A 97 11.67 -8.64 -0.22
C ASP A 97 11.25 -10.10 0.01
N GLY A 98 9.98 -10.34 0.33
CA GLY A 98 9.43 -11.65 0.62
C GLY A 98 7.91 -11.58 0.81
N PRO A 99 7.27 -12.62 1.36
CA PRO A 99 5.83 -12.60 1.62
C PRO A 99 5.40 -11.38 2.44
N THR A 100 4.45 -10.60 1.91
CA THR A 100 3.96 -9.42 2.64
C THR A 100 3.11 -9.86 3.83
N CYS A 101 2.29 -10.89 3.64
CA CYS A 101 1.35 -11.37 4.65
C CYS A 101 2.03 -12.26 5.69
N HIS A 102 1.57 -12.17 6.93
CA HIS A 102 2.04 -13.01 8.04
C HIS A 102 1.66 -14.50 7.87
N LEU A 103 0.74 -14.82 6.96
CA LEU A 103 0.39 -16.21 6.58
C LEU A 103 1.34 -16.80 5.54
N GLY A 104 2.38 -16.07 5.13
CA GLY A 104 3.34 -16.53 4.12
C GLY A 104 2.92 -16.31 2.67
N THR A 105 1.77 -15.67 2.41
CA THR A 105 1.31 -15.30 1.07
C THR A 105 1.91 -13.95 0.62
N THR A 106 2.01 -13.76 -0.70
CA THR A 106 2.56 -12.52 -1.29
C THR A 106 1.74 -11.30 -0.87
N SER A 107 0.41 -11.42 -0.84
CA SER A 107 -0.54 -10.36 -0.49
C SER A 107 -1.41 -10.77 0.70
N CYS A 108 -1.87 -9.78 1.47
CA CYS A 108 -2.95 -9.94 2.44
C CYS A 108 -4.30 -10.27 1.76
N PHE A 109 -4.43 -10.01 0.46
CA PHE A 109 -5.62 -10.25 -0.36
C PHE A 109 -5.45 -11.48 -1.28
N ASP A 110 -4.81 -12.54 -0.79
CA ASP A 110 -4.43 -13.71 -1.59
C ASP A 110 -5.62 -14.44 -2.25
N ALA A 111 -6.80 -14.41 -1.60
CA ALA A 111 -8.04 -14.96 -2.17
C ALA A 111 -8.65 -14.10 -3.29
N SER A 112 -8.08 -12.92 -3.57
CA SER A 112 -8.59 -12.04 -4.62
C SER A 112 -8.31 -12.64 -6.00
N PRO A 113 -9.35 -12.82 -6.85
CA PRO A 113 -9.16 -13.30 -8.21
C PRO A 113 -8.35 -12.35 -9.09
N LEU A 114 -8.16 -11.10 -8.63
CA LEU A 114 -7.70 -9.98 -9.45
C LEU A 114 -6.23 -10.04 -9.82
N ALA A 115 -5.39 -10.86 -9.15
CA ALA A 115 -4.00 -11.04 -9.58
C ALA A 115 -3.91 -11.53 -11.04
N ASP A 116 -4.99 -12.09 -11.59
CA ASP A 116 -5.11 -12.55 -12.97
C ASP A 116 -6.23 -11.81 -13.76
N ALA A 117 -6.89 -10.78 -13.20
CA ALA A 117 -8.06 -10.19 -13.86
C ALA A 117 -7.72 -9.42 -15.15
N THR A 118 -6.59 -8.72 -15.20
CA THR A 118 -6.15 -8.03 -16.42
C THR A 118 -5.77 -9.04 -17.51
N SER A 119 -5.03 -10.09 -17.15
CA SER A 119 -4.67 -11.20 -18.05
C SER A 119 -5.93 -11.95 -18.55
N ARG A 120 -6.91 -12.21 -17.68
CA ARG A 120 -8.21 -12.82 -18.02
C ARG A 120 -9.08 -11.95 -18.91
N TYR A 121 -9.12 -10.64 -18.66
CA TYR A 121 -9.83 -9.69 -19.52
C TYR A 121 -9.20 -9.63 -20.91
N LEU A 122 -7.87 -9.51 -20.99
CA LEU A 122 -7.14 -9.47 -22.26
C LEU A 122 -7.18 -10.79 -23.04
N SER A 123 -7.30 -11.93 -22.35
CA SER A 123 -7.50 -13.25 -22.96
C SER A 123 -8.95 -13.54 -23.35
N GLY A 124 -9.87 -12.58 -23.22
CA GLY A 124 -11.26 -12.73 -23.65
C GLY A 124 -12.11 -13.63 -22.75
N ASN A 125 -11.65 -13.94 -21.53
CA ASN A 125 -12.43 -14.64 -20.50
C ASN A 125 -12.80 -13.65 -19.39
N PRO A 126 -13.80 -12.77 -19.60
CA PRO A 126 -14.27 -11.87 -18.55
C PRO A 126 -14.71 -12.67 -17.32
N LEU A 127 -14.63 -12.05 -16.14
CA LEU A 127 -15.08 -12.60 -14.85
C LEU A 127 -16.61 -12.88 -14.87
N GLN A 128 -17.08 -13.89 -15.59
CA GLN A 128 -18.51 -14.19 -15.72
C GLN A 128 -19.03 -15.20 -14.69
N ASN A 129 -18.16 -15.89 -13.96
CA ASN A 129 -18.56 -16.96 -13.04
C ASN A 129 -18.13 -16.74 -11.59
N TYR A 130 -18.06 -15.49 -11.13
CA TYR A 130 -18.19 -15.27 -9.70
C TYR A 130 -19.67 -15.42 -9.35
N ASN A 131 -20.04 -16.58 -8.80
CA ASN A 131 -21.17 -16.63 -7.90
C ASN A 131 -20.83 -15.64 -6.78
N PHE A 132 -21.35 -14.42 -6.89
CA PHE A 132 -21.37 -13.49 -5.77
C PHE A 132 -21.96 -14.30 -4.61
N VAL A 133 -21.11 -14.64 -3.64
CA VAL A 133 -21.60 -15.24 -2.40
C VAL A 133 -22.57 -14.20 -1.86
N LYS A 134 -23.87 -14.54 -1.91
CA LYS A 134 -24.94 -13.68 -1.41
C LYS A 134 -24.72 -13.37 0.07
#